data_AF-A0A937MJF8-F1
#
_entry.id   AF-A0A937MJF8-F1
#
_cell.length_a   1.000
_cell.length_b   1.000
_cell.length_c   1.000
_cell.angle_alpha   90.00
_cell.angle_beta   90.00
_cell.angle_gamma   90.00
#
_symmetry.space_group_name_H-M   'P 1'
#
loop_
_entity.id
_entity.type
_entity.pdbx_description
1 polymer ?
#
loop_
_entity_poly.entity_id
_entity_poly.type
_entity_poly.pdbx_seq_one_letter_code
_entity_poly.pdbx_strand_id
1 'polypeptide(L)'
;SNFRQDLLEKIKILGATARRDAGRPLPKTTTRTIQAPTGAPVKPDTSASLYSKPVTLRPSTNAQSPKILAIGSSTGGPQALLELFKGLKPTIGVPVVITQHMPPTFTRILSEHITKATDWTCTEAEEGEVLKPNQAYIAPGDYHMEVIESSNGPCLRMNQDPPVNFCRPAVDPMLKSVVKVFGARVLTAILTGMGNDGLDGGKVVIEAGGTLIAQDEASSVVWGMPGAVATAGICSAILPLTQLGGHIMKFIGKGS
;
A
#
# COMPACT_ATOMS: atom_id res chain seq x y z
N SER A 1 14.74 -15.75 3.80
CA SER A 1 13.61 -16.62 3.41
C SER A 1 12.68 -17.03 4.56
N ASN A 2 12.77 -16.49 5.79
CA ASN A 2 11.84 -16.81 6.89
C ASN A 2 10.46 -16.13 6.82
N PHE A 3 10.37 -14.90 6.29
CA PHE A 3 9.14 -14.11 6.35
C PHE A 3 7.94 -14.75 5.65
N ARG A 4 8.16 -15.37 4.48
CA ARG A 4 7.09 -16.06 3.75
C ARG A 4 6.59 -17.27 4.53
N GLN A 5 7.46 -17.98 5.26
CA GLN A 5 7.07 -19.12 6.08
C GLN A 5 6.28 -18.66 7.31
N ASP A 6 6.76 -17.65 8.05
CA ASP A 6 6.06 -17.11 9.23
C ASP A 6 4.67 -16.54 8.86
N LEU A 7 4.57 -15.86 7.72
CA LEU A 7 3.32 -15.33 7.18
C LEU A 7 2.36 -16.47 6.81
N LEU A 8 2.85 -17.49 6.10
CA LEU A 8 2.03 -18.66 5.72
C LEU A 8 1.61 -19.49 6.93
N GLU A 9 2.46 -19.62 7.94
CA GLU A 9 2.18 -20.36 9.17
C GLU A 9 1.08 -19.67 9.99
N LYS A 10 1.15 -18.35 10.15
CA LYS A 10 0.11 -17.57 10.84
C LYS A 10 -1.20 -17.51 10.05
N ILE A 11 -1.16 -17.45 8.71
CA ILE A 11 -2.36 -17.56 7.86
C ILE A 11 -3.03 -18.95 8.03
N LYS A 12 -2.24 -20.03 8.08
CA LYS A 12 -2.76 -21.39 8.32
C LYS A 12 -3.43 -21.52 9.69
N ILE A 13 -2.87 -20.89 10.73
CA ILE A 13 -3.45 -20.90 12.09
C ILE A 13 -4.81 -20.17 12.12
N LEU A 14 -4.92 -19.01 11.46
CA LEU A 14 -6.20 -18.28 11.32
C LEU A 14 -7.25 -19.10 10.55
N GLY A 15 -6.85 -19.77 9.46
CA GLY A 15 -7.75 -20.62 8.67
C GLY A 15 -8.25 -21.86 9.42
N ALA A 16 -7.48 -22.35 10.39
CA ALA A 16 -7.87 -23.49 11.25
C ALA A 16 -8.85 -23.09 12.36
N THR A 17 -8.84 -21.82 12.80
CA THR A 17 -9.79 -21.32 13.81
C THR A 17 -11.17 -21.08 13.20
N ALA A 18 -11.25 -20.59 11.96
CA ALA A 18 -12.50 -20.38 11.23
C ALA A 18 -13.26 -21.69 10.88
N ARG A 19 -12.59 -22.84 10.91
CA ARG A 19 -13.19 -24.15 10.60
C ARG A 19 -13.82 -24.86 11.80
N ARG A 20 -13.72 -24.33 13.02
CA ARG A 20 -14.28 -24.97 14.21
C ARG A 20 -15.77 -24.68 14.46
N ASP A 21 -16.37 -23.73 13.74
CA ASP A 21 -17.77 -23.31 13.95
C ASP A 21 -18.79 -23.79 12.89
N ALA A 22 -18.45 -24.77 12.07
CA ALA A 22 -19.38 -25.32 11.07
C ALA A 22 -19.69 -26.81 11.33
N GLY A 23 -20.40 -27.10 12.42
CA GLY A 23 -20.93 -28.43 12.70
C GLY A 23 -22.26 -28.70 11.98
N ARG A 24 -22.22 -29.23 10.75
CA ARG A 24 -23.36 -29.96 10.16
C ARG A 24 -22.87 -30.96 9.09
N PRO A 25 -23.36 -32.23 9.08
CA PRO A 25 -22.82 -33.25 8.18
C PRO A 25 -23.35 -33.09 6.74
N LEU A 26 -22.45 -33.25 5.76
CA LEU A 26 -22.74 -33.30 4.32
C LEU A 26 -23.25 -34.70 3.90
N PRO A 27 -24.19 -34.80 2.93
CA PRO A 27 -24.67 -36.08 2.42
C PRO A 27 -23.65 -36.76 1.49
N LYS A 28 -23.61 -38.09 1.56
CA LYS A 28 -22.70 -38.98 0.82
C LYS A 28 -22.94 -38.89 -0.69
N THR A 29 -21.90 -38.56 -1.46
CA THR A 29 -21.94 -38.53 -2.93
C THR A 29 -21.26 -39.77 -3.52
N THR A 30 -21.97 -40.44 -4.41
CA THR A 30 -21.59 -41.64 -5.16
C THR A 30 -20.40 -41.37 -6.09
N THR A 31 -19.38 -42.22 -6.02
CA THR A 31 -18.18 -42.15 -6.87
C THR A 31 -18.54 -42.42 -8.32
N ARG A 32 -18.44 -41.42 -9.20
CA ARG A 32 -18.50 -41.59 -10.65
C ARG A 32 -17.14 -41.24 -11.24
N THR A 33 -16.49 -42.23 -11.82
CA THR A 33 -15.18 -42.12 -12.47
C THR A 33 -15.30 -41.20 -13.68
N ILE A 34 -14.59 -40.07 -13.68
CA ILE A 34 -14.47 -39.17 -14.84
C ILE A 34 -13.10 -39.43 -15.47
N GLN A 35 -13.10 -39.98 -16.69
CA GLN A 35 -11.92 -40.05 -17.55
C GLN A 35 -11.55 -38.64 -18.01
N ALA A 36 -10.25 -38.33 -17.95
CA ALA A 36 -9.70 -37.05 -18.38
C ALA A 36 -9.74 -36.93 -19.92
N PRO A 37 -10.25 -35.82 -20.49
CA PRO A 37 -10.05 -35.55 -21.91
C PRO A 37 -8.64 -34.99 -22.12
N THR A 38 -7.95 -35.55 -23.11
CA THR A 38 -6.67 -35.06 -23.64
C THR A 38 -6.88 -33.77 -24.41
N GLY A 39 -6.64 -32.63 -23.75
CA GLY A 39 -6.67 -31.29 -24.36
C GLY A 39 -5.26 -30.72 -24.55
N ALA A 40 -4.99 -30.21 -25.75
CA ALA A 40 -3.81 -29.43 -26.13
C ALA A 40 -3.53 -28.26 -25.16
N PRO A 41 -2.30 -27.72 -25.09
CA PRO A 41 -1.96 -26.65 -24.15
C PRO A 41 -2.82 -25.41 -24.42
N VAL A 42 -3.77 -25.16 -23.53
CA VAL A 42 -4.49 -23.89 -23.45
C VAL A 42 -3.46 -22.86 -23.00
N LYS A 43 -3.02 -22.00 -23.94
CA LYS A 43 -2.31 -20.76 -23.58
C LYS A 43 -3.18 -20.02 -22.56
N PRO A 44 -2.61 -19.50 -21.45
CA PRO A 44 -3.40 -18.74 -20.50
C PRO A 44 -4.05 -17.59 -21.26
N ASP A 45 -5.38 -17.60 -21.24
CA ASP A 45 -6.21 -16.53 -21.76
C ASP A 45 -5.77 -15.27 -21.01
N THR A 46 -5.23 -14.29 -21.75
CA THR A 46 -4.88 -12.98 -21.22
C THR A 46 -6.19 -12.34 -20.78
N SER A 47 -6.54 -12.50 -19.49
CA SER A 47 -7.62 -11.76 -18.88
C SER A 47 -7.38 -10.30 -19.22
N ALA A 48 -8.27 -9.70 -20.00
CA ALA A 48 -8.16 -8.30 -20.39
C ALA A 48 -7.87 -7.50 -19.11
N SER A 49 -6.70 -6.87 -19.06
CA SER A 49 -6.28 -6.09 -17.89
C SER A 49 -7.40 -5.11 -17.57
N LEU A 50 -7.91 -5.13 -16.34
CA LEU A 50 -8.99 -4.24 -15.86
C LEU A 50 -8.68 -2.77 -16.18
N TYR A 51 -7.39 -2.46 -16.37
CA TYR A 51 -6.82 -1.17 -16.70
C TYR A 51 -6.08 -1.21 -18.05
N SER A 52 -6.81 -1.47 -19.13
CA SER A 52 -6.31 -1.47 -20.53
C SER A 52 -6.36 -0.09 -21.21
N LYS A 53 -6.85 0.93 -20.53
CA LYS A 53 -6.93 2.30 -21.07
C LYS A 53 -5.52 2.92 -21.19
N PRO A 54 -5.26 3.77 -22.20
CA PRO A 54 -4.01 4.50 -22.33
C PRO A 54 -3.73 5.33 -21.07
N VAL A 55 -2.51 5.20 -20.56
CA VAL A 55 -2.03 5.94 -19.40
C VAL A 55 -1.54 7.31 -19.85
N THR A 56 -2.04 8.37 -19.23
CA THR A 56 -1.57 9.75 -19.45
C THR A 56 -0.93 10.26 -18.17
N LEU A 57 0.33 10.72 -18.25
CA LEU A 57 1.02 11.32 -17.12
C LEU A 57 0.68 12.81 -17.00
N ARG A 58 0.52 13.28 -15.77
CA ARG A 58 0.37 14.70 -15.44
C ARG A 58 1.75 15.34 -15.25
N PRO A 59 1.99 16.59 -15.69
CA PRO A 59 3.19 17.34 -15.33
C PRO A 59 3.33 17.47 -13.81
N SER A 60 4.52 17.23 -13.25
CA SER A 60 4.75 17.43 -11.82
C SER A 60 4.72 18.92 -11.48
N THR A 61 3.72 19.37 -10.72
CA THR A 61 3.62 20.75 -10.24
C THR A 61 4.48 20.92 -8.99
N ASN A 62 5.80 20.96 -9.16
CA ASN A 62 6.77 21.10 -8.03
C ASN A 62 6.85 22.54 -7.53
N ALA A 63 5.73 23.20 -7.26
CA ALA A 63 5.75 24.54 -6.69
C ALA A 63 6.33 24.55 -5.27
N GLN A 64 6.24 23.44 -4.53
CA GLN A 64 6.73 23.30 -3.16
C GLN A 64 7.31 21.91 -2.90
N SER A 65 8.38 21.84 -2.11
CA SER A 65 8.97 20.58 -1.65
C SER A 65 7.99 19.81 -0.76
N PRO A 66 7.80 18.50 -0.98
CA PRO A 66 6.99 17.67 -0.08
C PRO A 66 7.52 17.72 1.36
N LYS A 67 6.61 17.68 2.32
CA LYS A 67 6.87 17.62 3.76
C LYS A 67 6.47 16.28 4.38
N ILE A 68 5.89 15.37 3.59
CA ILE A 68 5.49 14.02 3.98
C ILE A 68 5.46 13.12 2.74
N LEU A 69 5.81 11.84 2.95
CA LEU A 69 5.59 10.76 2.00
C LEU A 69 4.47 9.84 2.51
N ALA A 70 3.43 9.66 1.71
CA ALA A 70 2.34 8.73 2.01
C ALA A 70 2.35 7.54 1.03
N ILE A 71 2.30 6.31 1.55
CA ILE A 71 2.43 5.09 0.75
C ILE A 71 1.20 4.21 0.94
N GLY A 72 0.61 3.74 -0.16
CA GLY A 72 -0.48 2.76 -0.16
C GLY A 72 -0.08 1.47 -0.85
N SER A 73 -0.39 0.31 -0.26
CA SER A 73 -0.12 -1.00 -0.85
C SER A 73 -1.06 -2.10 -0.36
N SER A 74 -1.16 -3.21 -1.11
CA SER A 74 -1.98 -4.37 -0.74
C SER A 74 -1.28 -5.69 -1.11
N THR A 75 -1.86 -6.53 -1.96
CA THR A 75 -1.25 -7.79 -2.42
C THR A 75 0.11 -7.57 -3.09
N GLY A 76 1.14 -8.24 -2.59
CA GLY A 76 2.54 -8.04 -3.00
C GLY A 76 3.24 -6.88 -2.28
N GLY A 77 2.48 -6.06 -1.55
CA GLY A 77 2.95 -4.86 -0.87
C GLY A 77 4.09 -5.08 0.13
N PRO A 78 4.10 -6.11 0.99
CA PRO A 78 5.21 -6.34 1.91
C PRO A 78 6.58 -6.48 1.23
N GLN A 79 6.64 -7.14 0.06
CA GLN A 79 7.89 -7.26 -0.69
C GLN A 79 8.22 -5.96 -1.43
N ALA A 80 7.20 -5.28 -1.97
CA ALA A 80 7.37 -3.99 -2.62
C ALA A 80 7.88 -2.91 -1.67
N LEU A 81 7.34 -2.83 -0.46
CA LEU A 81 7.79 -1.91 0.59
C LEU A 81 9.25 -2.19 0.95
N LEU A 82 9.63 -3.44 1.20
CA LEU A 82 11.04 -3.78 1.49
C LEU A 82 11.98 -3.34 0.37
N GLU A 83 11.62 -3.57 -0.89
CA GLU A 83 12.44 -3.15 -2.03
C GLU A 83 12.52 -1.63 -2.16
N LEU A 84 11.39 -0.95 -1.97
CA LEU A 84 11.31 0.51 -1.96
C LEU A 84 12.23 1.11 -0.90
N PHE A 85 12.15 0.60 0.34
CA PHE A 85 12.95 1.08 1.47
C PHE A 85 14.43 0.74 1.37
N LYS A 86 14.84 -0.31 0.62
CA LYS A 86 16.26 -0.51 0.25
C LYS A 86 16.77 0.55 -0.72
N GLY A 87 15.93 0.96 -1.67
CA GLY A 87 16.26 2.02 -2.63
C GLY A 87 16.14 3.43 -2.07
N LEU A 88 15.39 3.62 -0.97
CA LEU A 88 15.12 4.88 -0.31
C LEU A 88 16.01 5.01 0.93
N LYS A 89 16.99 5.91 0.95
CA LYS A 89 17.82 6.12 2.15
C LYS A 89 17.05 6.87 3.25
N PRO A 90 17.29 6.61 4.55
CA PRO A 90 16.61 7.28 5.68
C PRO A 90 17.15 8.71 5.93
N THR A 91 17.35 9.46 4.85
CA THR A 91 17.90 10.82 4.88
C THR A 91 17.06 11.78 4.03
N ILE A 92 15.80 11.42 3.74
CA ILE A 92 14.90 12.23 2.91
C ILE A 92 14.32 13.45 3.64
N GLY A 93 14.44 13.54 4.97
CA GLY A 93 14.08 14.72 5.74
C GLY A 93 12.58 14.91 5.98
N VAL A 94 11.75 13.88 5.72
CA VAL A 94 10.30 13.91 5.93
C VAL A 94 9.81 12.63 6.61
N PRO A 95 8.70 12.66 7.37
CA PRO A 95 8.03 11.45 7.85
C PRO A 95 7.44 10.64 6.69
N VAL A 96 7.32 9.33 6.88
CA VAL A 96 6.68 8.40 5.95
C VAL A 96 5.51 7.72 6.63
N VAL A 97 4.31 7.81 6.05
CA VAL A 97 3.12 7.10 6.54
C VAL A 97 2.71 6.04 5.52
N ILE A 98 2.39 4.85 6.00
CA ILE A 98 2.15 3.66 5.17
C ILE A 98 0.83 3.04 5.56
N THR A 99 -0.06 2.87 4.60
CA THR A 99 -1.20 1.98 4.72
C THR A 99 -1.00 0.75 3.86
N GLN A 100 -0.85 -0.39 4.53
CA GLN A 100 -0.78 -1.70 3.92
C GLN A 100 -2.02 -2.51 4.32
N HIS A 101 -2.76 -3.04 3.35
CA HIS A 101 -3.92 -3.89 3.65
C HIS A 101 -3.44 -5.23 4.21
N MET A 102 -3.40 -5.34 5.53
CA MET A 102 -2.98 -6.52 6.27
C MET A 102 -3.82 -6.67 7.54
N PRO A 103 -4.10 -7.91 7.98
CA PRO A 103 -4.76 -8.15 9.26
C PRO A 103 -3.92 -7.64 10.45
N PRO A 104 -4.54 -7.37 11.62
CA PRO A 104 -3.89 -6.78 12.80
C PRO A 104 -2.61 -7.49 13.27
N THR A 105 -2.55 -8.80 13.13
CA THR A 105 -1.41 -9.60 13.63
C THR A 105 -0.14 -9.43 12.82
N PHE A 106 -0.19 -8.79 11.64
CA PHE A 106 0.92 -8.78 10.69
C PHE A 106 1.55 -7.41 10.45
N THR A 107 0.87 -6.32 10.77
CA THR A 107 1.35 -4.94 10.55
C THR A 107 2.59 -4.65 11.39
N ARG A 108 2.61 -5.01 12.68
CA ARG A 108 3.81 -4.97 13.53
C ARG A 108 4.98 -5.81 13.03
N ILE A 109 4.72 -7.01 12.49
CA ILE A 109 5.78 -7.88 11.94
C ILE A 109 6.39 -7.22 10.70
N LEU A 110 5.57 -6.55 9.89
CA LEU A 110 6.04 -5.86 8.71
C LEU A 110 6.95 -4.67 9.08
N SER A 111 6.58 -3.87 10.08
CA SER A 111 7.41 -2.74 10.53
C SER A 111 8.75 -3.22 11.10
N GLU A 112 8.74 -4.27 11.93
CA GLU A 112 9.94 -4.93 12.44
C GLU A 112 10.83 -5.46 11.30
N HIS A 113 10.23 -6.05 10.26
CA HIS A 113 10.97 -6.58 9.13
C HIS A 113 11.60 -5.48 8.26
N ILE A 114 10.90 -4.36 8.02
CA ILE A 114 11.47 -3.21 7.32
C ILE A 114 12.65 -2.65 8.11
N THR A 115 12.48 -2.44 9.42
CA THR A 115 13.56 -1.96 10.29
C THR A 115 14.77 -2.89 10.31
N LYS A 116 14.55 -4.21 10.30
CA LYS A 116 15.66 -5.18 10.29
C LYS A 116 16.37 -5.27 8.94
N ALA A 117 15.66 -5.06 7.84
CA ALA A 117 16.17 -5.27 6.49
C ALA A 117 16.73 -4.00 5.83
N THR A 118 16.56 -2.84 6.47
CA THR A 118 16.91 -1.52 5.92
C THR A 118 17.46 -0.63 7.03
N ASP A 119 18.00 0.53 6.67
CA ASP A 119 18.50 1.51 7.66
C ASP A 119 17.38 2.39 8.26
N TRP A 120 16.11 2.14 7.92
CA TRP A 120 14.97 2.90 8.41
C TRP A 120 14.54 2.46 9.81
N THR A 121 14.12 3.43 10.62
CA THR A 121 13.26 3.13 11.77
C THR A 121 11.81 3.09 11.30
N CYS A 122 11.22 1.90 11.30
CA CYS A 122 9.82 1.66 10.95
C CYS A 122 9.05 1.03 12.10
N THR A 123 7.97 1.67 12.53
CA THR A 123 7.10 1.23 13.63
C THR A 123 5.66 1.02 13.16
N GLU A 124 4.91 0.19 13.88
CA GLU A 124 3.45 0.23 13.79
C GLU A 124 2.98 1.50 14.49
N ALA A 125 2.06 2.23 13.87
CA ALA A 125 1.65 3.55 14.32
C ALA A 125 0.88 3.49 15.65
N GLU A 126 1.18 4.41 16.55
CA GLU A 126 0.49 4.56 17.84
C GLU A 126 -0.37 5.84 17.89
N GLU A 127 -1.44 5.80 18.68
CA GLU A 127 -2.34 6.94 18.89
C GLU A 127 -1.57 8.13 19.49
N GLY A 128 -1.70 9.32 18.88
CA GLY A 128 -1.08 10.55 19.33
C GLY A 128 0.42 10.66 19.04
N GLU A 129 1.01 9.69 18.34
CA GLU A 129 2.44 9.72 18.01
C GLU A 129 2.76 10.88 17.05
N VAL A 130 3.70 11.76 17.45
CA VAL A 130 4.13 12.91 16.64
C VAL A 130 5.03 12.43 15.49
N LEU A 131 4.72 12.88 14.28
CA LEU A 131 5.46 12.52 13.07
C LEU A 131 6.87 13.11 13.09
N LYS A 132 7.88 12.24 12.94
CA LYS A 132 9.29 12.64 12.90
C LYS A 132 9.88 12.44 11.51
N PRO A 133 10.73 13.37 11.03
CA PRO A 133 11.53 13.15 9.82
C PRO A 133 12.32 11.83 9.87
N ASN A 134 12.45 11.17 8.72
CA ASN A 134 13.22 9.92 8.56
C ASN A 134 12.71 8.74 9.39
N GLN A 135 11.44 8.77 9.81
CA GLN A 135 10.74 7.64 10.41
C GLN A 135 9.57 7.20 9.54
N ALA A 136 9.27 5.90 9.58
CA ALA A 136 8.17 5.30 8.83
C ALA A 136 7.14 4.67 9.76
N TYR A 137 5.86 4.97 9.54
CA TYR A 137 4.76 4.53 10.38
C TYR A 137 3.79 3.67 9.56
N ILE A 138 3.54 2.44 10.00
CA ILE A 138 2.59 1.53 9.37
C ILE A 138 1.26 1.56 10.14
N ALA A 139 0.16 1.81 9.42
CA ALA A 139 -1.18 1.72 10.00
C ALA A 139 -1.40 0.34 10.65
N PRO A 140 -1.84 0.27 11.92
CA PRO A 140 -2.21 -1.00 12.54
C PRO A 140 -3.43 -1.59 11.85
N GLY A 141 -3.47 -2.92 11.71
CA GLY A 141 -4.65 -3.61 11.18
C GLY A 141 -5.89 -3.33 12.04
N ASP A 142 -7.08 -3.31 11.41
CA ASP A 142 -8.38 -3.01 12.04
C ASP A 142 -8.57 -1.56 12.54
N TYR A 143 -7.64 -0.66 12.25
CA TYR A 143 -7.83 0.79 12.43
C TYR A 143 -7.55 1.53 11.13
N HIS A 144 -8.26 2.63 10.88
CA HIS A 144 -7.78 3.63 9.93
C HIS A 144 -6.75 4.50 10.63
N MET A 145 -5.62 4.73 9.94
CA MET A 145 -4.61 5.70 10.35
C MET A 145 -4.85 7.01 9.63
N GLU A 146 -4.97 8.09 10.39
CA GLU A 146 -5.08 9.46 9.91
C GLU A 146 -3.94 10.31 10.45
N VAL A 147 -3.65 11.40 9.73
CA VAL A 147 -2.77 12.46 10.23
C VAL A 147 -3.60 13.68 10.62
N ILE A 148 -3.39 14.19 11.82
CA ILE A 148 -4.05 15.39 12.36
C ILE A 148 -3.03 16.42 12.82
N GLU A 149 -3.45 17.68 12.92
CA GLU A 149 -2.65 18.74 13.54
C GLU A 149 -2.84 18.72 15.06
N SER A 150 -1.76 18.86 15.83
CA SER A 150 -1.79 18.98 17.30
C SER A 150 -0.96 20.18 17.76
N SER A 151 -0.99 20.50 19.06
CA SER A 151 -0.16 21.58 19.62
C SER A 151 1.34 21.32 19.45
N ASN A 152 1.76 20.06 19.31
CA ASN A 152 3.15 19.65 19.16
C ASN A 152 3.52 19.36 17.69
N GLY A 153 2.66 19.74 16.75
CA GLY A 153 2.79 19.48 15.32
C GLY A 153 1.95 18.28 14.84
N PRO A 154 2.14 17.84 13.59
CA PRO A 154 1.39 16.74 13.00
C PRO A 154 1.58 15.43 13.76
N CYS A 155 0.49 14.75 14.10
CA CYS A 155 0.50 13.46 14.79
C CYS A 155 -0.47 12.44 14.19
N LEU A 156 -0.32 11.19 14.61
CA LEU A 156 -1.10 10.05 14.15
C LEU A 156 -2.37 9.89 15.00
N ARG A 157 -3.49 9.63 14.34
CA ARG A 157 -4.78 9.29 14.95
C ARG A 157 -5.28 7.98 14.38
N MET A 158 -5.78 7.12 15.24
CA MET A 158 -6.42 5.86 14.91
C MET A 158 -7.92 5.98 15.12
N ASN A 159 -8.68 5.41 14.19
CA ASN A 159 -10.12 5.28 14.37
C ASN A 159 -10.62 3.93 13.83
N GLN A 160 -11.82 3.55 14.23
CA GLN A 160 -12.50 2.35 13.76
C GLN A 160 -13.76 2.70 12.99
N ASP A 161 -13.71 3.79 12.20
CA ASP A 161 -14.78 4.11 11.27
C ASP A 161 -15.03 2.93 10.31
N PRO A 162 -16.22 2.85 9.67
CA PRO A 162 -16.54 1.74 8.79
C PRO A 162 -15.49 1.52 7.70
N PRO A 163 -15.19 0.26 7.33
CA PRO A 163 -14.21 -0.05 6.29
C PRO A 163 -14.47 0.73 4.99
N VAL A 164 -13.40 1.25 4.41
CA VAL A 164 -13.40 1.94 3.11
C VAL A 164 -12.79 1.00 2.08
N ASN A 165 -13.43 0.85 0.91
CA ASN A 165 -13.01 -0.11 -0.11
C ASN A 165 -12.90 -1.55 0.44
N PHE A 166 -13.77 -1.90 1.39
CA PHE A 166 -13.78 -3.17 2.14
C PHE A 166 -12.52 -3.44 2.97
N CYS A 167 -11.70 -2.42 3.23
CA CYS A 167 -10.43 -2.52 3.95
C CYS A 167 -10.42 -1.63 5.19
N ARG A 168 -9.76 -2.12 6.25
CA ARG A 168 -9.37 -1.32 7.42
C ARG A 168 -8.06 -1.88 7.98
N PRO A 169 -6.92 -1.17 7.84
CA PRO A 169 -6.75 0.18 7.31
C PRO A 169 -7.06 0.29 5.81
N ALA A 170 -7.36 1.52 5.38
CA ALA A 170 -7.57 1.89 3.98
C ALA A 170 -6.73 3.12 3.64
N VAL A 171 -6.23 3.18 2.41
CA VAL A 171 -5.33 4.22 1.91
C VAL A 171 -6.06 5.56 1.75
N ASP A 172 -7.31 5.55 1.28
CA ASP A 172 -8.06 6.77 1.02
C ASP A 172 -8.23 7.67 2.26
N PRO A 173 -8.64 7.18 3.45
CA PRO A 173 -8.67 8.00 4.67
C PRO A 173 -7.31 8.59 5.07
N MET A 174 -6.24 7.80 4.95
CA MET A 174 -4.87 8.27 5.22
C MET A 174 -4.52 9.44 4.29
N LEU A 175 -4.73 9.30 2.99
CA LEU A 175 -4.41 10.36 2.03
C LEU A 175 -5.25 11.63 2.25
N LYS A 176 -6.55 11.47 2.49
CA LYS A 176 -7.46 12.61 2.75
C LYS A 176 -7.06 13.38 3.99
N SER A 177 -6.64 12.70 5.07
CA SER A 177 -6.19 13.36 6.30
C SER A 177 -4.81 14.02 6.14
N VAL A 178 -3.86 13.37 5.47
CA VAL A 178 -2.54 13.93 5.15
C VAL A 178 -2.66 15.25 4.38
N VAL A 179 -3.57 15.32 3.40
CA VAL A 179 -3.82 16.55 2.63
C VAL A 179 -4.37 17.69 3.48
N LYS A 180 -5.24 17.40 4.46
CA LYS A 180 -5.77 18.43 5.38
C LYS A 180 -4.66 19.12 6.18
N VAL A 181 -3.59 18.40 6.50
CA VAL A 181 -2.47 18.92 7.30
C VAL A 181 -1.37 19.54 6.43
N PHE A 182 -0.98 18.88 5.34
CA PHE A 182 0.18 19.28 4.55
C PHE A 182 -0.15 20.02 3.24
N GLY A 183 -1.42 20.07 2.83
CA GLY A 183 -1.87 20.71 1.60
C GLY A 183 -1.16 20.15 0.36
N ALA A 184 -0.61 21.03 -0.47
CA ALA A 184 0.15 20.67 -1.68
C ALA A 184 1.48 19.94 -1.39
N ARG A 185 1.97 19.95 -0.15
CA ARG A 185 3.30 19.43 0.21
C ARG A 185 3.27 17.93 0.52
N VAL A 186 2.52 17.18 -0.26
CA VAL A 186 2.33 15.73 -0.12
C VAL A 186 2.89 15.02 -1.35
N LEU A 187 3.77 14.04 -1.11
CA LEU A 187 4.15 13.05 -2.11
C LEU A 187 3.48 11.72 -1.77
N THR A 188 2.77 11.15 -2.74
CA THR A 188 2.08 9.87 -2.60
C THR A 188 2.70 8.83 -3.51
N ALA A 189 2.92 7.62 -3.00
CA ALA A 189 3.30 6.45 -3.80
C ALA A 189 2.25 5.34 -3.65
N ILE A 190 1.65 4.91 -4.76
CA ILE A 190 0.75 3.75 -4.79
C ILE A 190 1.48 2.55 -5.37
N LEU A 191 1.61 1.49 -4.59
CA LEU A 191 2.29 0.25 -4.97
C LEU A 191 1.29 -0.85 -5.31
N THR A 192 1.81 -1.99 -5.75
CA THR A 192 1.08 -3.22 -6.05
C THR A 192 -0.03 -3.51 -5.04
N GLY A 193 -1.17 -3.94 -5.57
CA GLY A 193 -2.34 -4.23 -4.76
C GLY A 193 -3.58 -4.45 -5.58
N MET A 194 -4.54 -5.18 -5.02
CA MET A 194 -5.85 -5.40 -5.64
C MET A 194 -6.80 -4.22 -5.34
N GLY A 195 -7.76 -3.99 -6.24
CA GLY A 195 -8.80 -2.97 -6.06
C GLY A 195 -8.37 -1.60 -6.57
N ASN A 196 -8.94 -0.55 -5.98
CA ASN A 196 -8.75 0.84 -6.38
C ASN A 196 -8.55 1.78 -5.17
N ASP A 197 -8.34 1.24 -3.96
CA ASP A 197 -8.06 2.08 -2.79
C ASP A 197 -6.78 2.91 -3.01
N GLY A 198 -6.82 4.15 -2.56
CA GLY A 198 -5.84 5.19 -2.89
C GLY A 198 -6.22 6.03 -4.11
N LEU A 199 -7.23 5.65 -4.90
CA LEU A 199 -7.69 6.45 -6.05
C LEU A 199 -8.39 7.73 -5.60
N ASP A 200 -9.37 7.63 -4.70
CA ASP A 200 -10.17 8.81 -4.32
C ASP A 200 -9.38 9.74 -3.41
N GLY A 201 -8.54 9.19 -2.51
CA GLY A 201 -7.55 9.97 -1.77
C GLY A 201 -6.49 10.58 -2.69
N GLY A 202 -6.07 9.84 -3.73
CA GLY A 202 -5.12 10.34 -4.73
C GLY A 202 -5.65 11.53 -5.52
N LYS A 203 -6.94 11.52 -5.90
CA LYS A 203 -7.58 12.70 -6.53
C LYS A 203 -7.54 13.92 -5.61
N VAL A 204 -7.83 13.74 -4.31
CA VAL A 204 -7.76 14.82 -3.31
C VAL A 204 -6.33 15.36 -3.17
N VAL A 205 -5.31 14.50 -3.19
CA VAL A 205 -3.89 14.91 -3.23
C VAL A 205 -3.62 15.80 -4.44
N ILE A 206 -4.07 15.39 -5.63
CA ILE A 206 -3.83 16.14 -6.87
C ILE A 206 -4.62 17.46 -6.92
N GLU A 207 -5.87 17.48 -6.43
CA GLU A 207 -6.68 18.70 -6.32
C GLU A 207 -6.04 19.73 -5.39
N ALA A 208 -5.38 19.28 -4.32
CA ALA A 208 -4.62 20.15 -3.42
C ALA A 208 -3.26 20.60 -3.98
N GLY A 209 -2.86 20.13 -5.16
CA GLY A 209 -1.57 20.44 -5.79
C GLY A 209 -0.41 19.53 -5.35
N GLY A 210 -0.69 18.44 -4.66
CA GLY A 210 0.27 17.40 -4.30
C GLY A 210 0.69 16.53 -5.49
N THR A 211 1.56 15.57 -5.22
CA THR A 211 2.15 14.68 -6.23
C THR A 211 1.79 13.24 -5.95
N LEU A 212 1.44 12.49 -7.00
CA LEU A 212 1.23 11.04 -6.93
C LEU A 212 2.11 10.33 -7.95
N ILE A 213 2.85 9.32 -7.50
CA ILE A 213 3.57 8.37 -8.34
C ILE A 213 3.04 6.96 -8.10
N ALA A 214 3.22 6.07 -9.07
CA ALA A 214 2.81 4.68 -8.93
C ALA A 214 3.91 3.70 -9.35
N GLN A 215 3.89 2.51 -8.76
CA GLN A 215 4.60 1.36 -9.30
C GLN A 215 4.09 1.04 -10.72
N ASP A 216 4.92 0.48 -11.59
CA ASP A 216 4.51 0.03 -12.93
C ASP A 216 3.87 -1.35 -12.95
N GLU A 217 3.24 -1.70 -14.08
CA GLU A 217 2.57 -2.99 -14.26
C GLU A 217 3.58 -4.15 -14.23
N ALA A 218 4.72 -3.99 -14.90
CA ALA A 218 5.72 -5.04 -15.05
C ALA A 218 6.32 -5.50 -13.72
N SER A 219 6.48 -4.60 -12.75
CA SER A 219 6.99 -4.96 -11.41
C SER A 219 5.88 -5.22 -10.39
N SER A 220 4.62 -4.94 -10.71
CA SER A 220 3.49 -5.18 -9.79
C SER A 220 3.12 -6.66 -9.73
N VAL A 221 2.91 -7.18 -8.53
CA VAL A 221 2.31 -8.51 -8.36
C VAL A 221 0.85 -8.48 -8.79
N VAL A 222 0.15 -7.38 -8.46
CA VAL A 222 -1.22 -7.11 -8.87
C VAL A 222 -1.31 -5.68 -9.39
N TRP A 223 -1.62 -5.54 -10.68
CA TRP A 223 -1.92 -4.26 -11.33
C TRP A 223 -3.35 -3.77 -11.04
N GLY A 224 -3.68 -3.63 -9.76
CA GLY A 224 -4.97 -3.15 -9.29
C GLY A 224 -4.91 -1.68 -8.89
N MET A 225 -4.51 -1.42 -7.65
CA MET A 225 -4.35 -0.08 -7.08
C MET A 225 -3.48 0.85 -7.96
N PRO A 226 -2.27 0.45 -8.42
CA PRO A 226 -1.46 1.32 -9.25
C PRO A 226 -2.08 1.51 -10.66
N GLY A 227 -2.78 0.50 -11.19
CA GLY A 227 -3.53 0.61 -12.44
C GLY A 227 -4.72 1.58 -12.35
N ALA A 228 -5.38 1.63 -11.19
CA ALA A 228 -6.49 2.55 -10.93
C ALA A 228 -6.05 4.01 -11.00
N VAL A 229 -4.95 4.36 -10.33
CA VAL A 229 -4.41 5.73 -10.33
C VAL A 229 -3.74 6.09 -11.66
N ALA A 230 -3.09 5.12 -12.31
CA ALA A 230 -2.48 5.31 -13.62
C ALA A 230 -3.52 5.65 -14.71
N THR A 231 -4.59 4.86 -14.80
CA THR A 231 -5.64 5.06 -15.81
C THR A 231 -6.58 6.23 -15.51
N ALA A 232 -6.63 6.68 -14.25
CA ALA A 232 -7.29 7.94 -13.88
C ALA A 232 -6.50 9.19 -14.32
N GLY A 233 -5.25 9.03 -14.79
CA GLY A 233 -4.42 10.13 -15.27
C GLY A 233 -3.94 11.08 -14.17
N ILE A 234 -3.86 10.58 -12.92
CA ILE A 234 -3.46 11.38 -11.76
C ILE A 234 -1.99 11.18 -11.36
N CYS A 235 -1.29 10.22 -11.97
CA CYS A 235 0.13 9.99 -11.73
C CYS A 235 1.01 11.01 -12.48
N SER A 236 2.01 11.56 -11.80
CA SER A 236 3.10 12.30 -12.45
C SER A 236 4.22 11.40 -12.96
N ALA A 237 4.34 10.20 -12.39
CA ALA A 237 5.27 9.18 -12.86
C ALA A 237 4.73 7.77 -12.55
N ILE A 238 5.02 6.83 -13.44
CA ILE A 238 4.80 5.39 -13.25
C ILE A 238 6.13 4.71 -13.51
N LEU A 239 6.67 4.00 -12.53
CA LEU A 239 8.06 3.59 -12.51
C LEU A 239 8.21 2.13 -12.05
N PRO A 240 9.23 1.41 -12.57
CA PRO A 240 9.62 0.13 -11.98
C PRO A 240 9.89 0.27 -10.49
N LEU A 241 9.51 -0.73 -9.70
CA LEU A 241 9.67 -0.74 -8.24
C LEU A 241 11.07 -0.33 -7.78
N THR A 242 12.11 -0.82 -8.45
CA THR A 242 13.52 -0.55 -8.14
C THR A 242 13.94 0.90 -8.38
N GLN A 243 13.17 1.66 -9.16
CA GLN A 243 13.45 3.07 -9.47
C GLN A 243 12.67 4.04 -8.58
N LEU A 244 11.61 3.59 -7.91
CA LEU A 244 10.75 4.45 -7.08
C LEU A 244 11.54 5.12 -5.95
N GLY A 245 12.39 4.39 -5.21
CA GLY A 245 13.16 4.96 -4.10
C GLY A 245 14.08 6.10 -4.54
N GLY A 246 14.82 5.89 -5.63
CA GLY A 246 15.67 6.92 -6.24
C GLY A 246 14.88 8.12 -6.77
N HIS A 247 13.68 7.89 -7.31
CA HIS A 247 12.80 8.96 -7.77
C HIS A 247 12.27 9.80 -6.61
N ILE A 248 11.81 9.17 -5.52
CA ILE A 248 11.33 9.83 -4.32
C ILE A 248 12.42 10.73 -3.72
N MET A 249 13.66 10.22 -3.58
CA MET A 249 14.78 11.03 -3.06
C MET A 249 15.04 12.27 -3.91
N LYS A 250 15.04 12.13 -5.24
CA LYS A 250 15.20 13.26 -6.16
C LYS A 250 14.04 14.24 -6.06
N PHE A 251 12.84 13.76 -5.80
CA PHE A 251 11.64 14.58 -5.74
C PHE A 251 11.62 15.43 -4.46
N ILE A 252 11.95 14.83 -3.33
CA ILE A 252 11.99 15.52 -2.03
C ILE A 252 13.21 16.44 -1.92
N GLY A 253 14.38 16.00 -2.39
CA GLY A 253 15.62 16.77 -2.32
C GLY A 253 15.72 17.98 -3.27
N LYS A 254 14.72 18.22 -4.12
CA LYS A 254 14.74 19.29 -5.14
C LYS A 254 14.36 20.69 -4.64
N GLY A 255 13.97 20.85 -3.38
CA GLY A 255 13.72 22.18 -2.83
C GLY A 255 14.17 22.31 -1.38
N SER A 256 15.37 21.82 -1.13
CA SER A 256 16.24 22.21 0.00
C SER A 256 17.30 23.17 -0.51
#